data_AF-A0AAV3XHK2-F1
#
_entry.id   AF-A0AAV3XHK2-F1
#
_cell.length_a   1.000
_cell.length_b   1.000
_cell.length_c   1.000
_cell.angle_alpha   90.00
_cell.angle_beta   90.00
_cell.angle_gamma   90.00
#
_symmetry.space_group_name_H-M   'P 1'
#
loop_
_entity.id
_entity.type
_entity.pdbx_description
1 polymer ?
#
loop_
_entity_poly.entity_id
_entity_poly.type
_entity_poly.pdbx_seq_one_letter_code
_entity_poly.pdbx_strand_id
1 'polypeptide(L)'
;MAILLKTNLRTPACSHVILFTSDLELSDDKLIDYYSLRFPIEFNFRDPKQFWRCKDFMTVNPTPVTNAANLSFFMVNLSHHLLDQFHAANPPWGLVDLKAYCRSDKYVDETIKLLPQKPEPCQTNDFSERPLFLCLSHSYNISNLIKAG
;
A
#
# COMPACT_ATOMS: atom_id res chain seq x y z
N MET A 1 -27.71 5.14 -18.93
CA MET A 1 -28.10 4.49 -17.65
C MET A 1 -28.32 3.02 -17.96
N ALA A 2 -27.54 2.13 -17.35
CA ALA A 2 -27.68 0.69 -17.51
C ALA A 2 -28.18 0.08 -16.19
N ILE A 3 -29.10 -0.89 -16.28
CA ILE A 3 -29.64 -1.60 -15.13
C ILE A 3 -29.16 -3.06 -15.24
N LEU A 4 -28.29 -3.47 -14.33
CA LEU A 4 -27.81 -4.84 -14.23
C LEU A 4 -28.63 -5.60 -13.18
N LEU A 5 -29.05 -6.81 -13.52
CA LEU A 5 -29.61 -7.77 -12.56
C LEU A 5 -28.48 -8.66 -12.05
N LYS A 6 -28.08 -8.47 -10.79
CA LYS A 6 -27.10 -9.32 -10.12
C LYS A 6 -27.81 -10.49 -9.46
N THR A 7 -27.63 -11.69 -10.01
CA THR A 7 -28.16 -12.94 -9.44
C THR A 7 -27.09 -13.64 -8.63
N ASN A 8 -27.43 -14.09 -7.42
CA ASN A 8 -26.55 -14.93 -6.63
C ASN A 8 -26.57 -16.36 -7.19
N LEU A 9 -25.40 -16.95 -7.47
CA LEU A 9 -25.32 -18.30 -8.04
C LEU A 9 -25.58 -19.42 -7.02
N ARG A 10 -25.56 -19.10 -5.72
CA ARG A 10 -25.74 -20.06 -4.60
C ARG A 10 -27.10 -19.94 -3.92
N THR A 11 -27.81 -18.82 -4.10
CA THR A 11 -29.12 -18.54 -3.49
C THR A 11 -30.05 -17.91 -4.52
N PRO A 12 -31.39 -18.00 -4.38
CA PRO A 12 -32.33 -17.36 -5.30
C PRO A 12 -32.38 -15.81 -5.18
N ALA A 13 -31.40 -15.19 -4.52
CA ALA A 13 -31.38 -13.76 -4.28
C ALA A 13 -30.94 -12.99 -5.53
N CYS A 14 -31.75 -12.00 -5.92
CA CYS A 14 -31.44 -11.05 -6.99
C CYS A 14 -31.32 -9.63 -6.42
N SER A 15 -30.37 -8.86 -6.93
CA SER A 15 -30.19 -7.44 -6.61
C SER A 15 -30.12 -6.63 -7.88
N HIS A 16 -30.72 -5.45 -7.89
CA HIS A 16 -30.54 -4.49 -8.98
C HIS A 16 -29.31 -3.64 -8.74
N VAL A 17 -28.49 -3.45 -9.77
CA VAL A 17 -27.32 -2.55 -9.76
C VAL A 17 -27.52 -1.53 -10.87
N ILE A 18 -27.52 -0.24 -10.52
CA ILE A 18 -27.70 0.85 -11.47
C ILE A 18 -26.34 1.48 -11.75
N LEU A 19 -25.90 1.42 -13.01
CA LEU A 19 -24.66 2.02 -13.48
C LEU A 19 -24.96 3.17 -14.45
N PHE A 20 -24.19 4.25 -14.35
CA PHE A 20 -24.29 5.40 -15.24
C PHE A 20 -23.12 5.42 -16.22
N THR A 21 -23.42 5.64 -17.50
CA THR A 21 -22.44 5.81 -18.57
C THR A 21 -22.94 6.90 -19.50
N SER A 22 -22.03 7.71 -20.03
CA SER A 22 -22.28 8.66 -21.12
C SER A 22 -22.12 8.03 -22.50
N ASP A 23 -21.44 6.89 -22.58
CA ASP A 23 -21.24 6.12 -23.80
C ASP A 23 -22.37 5.10 -23.97
N LEU A 24 -23.09 5.18 -25.10
CA LEU A 24 -24.22 4.33 -25.45
C LEU A 24 -23.80 3.06 -26.19
N GLU A 25 -22.59 3.01 -26.75
CA GLU A 25 -22.08 1.86 -27.50
C GLU A 25 -21.18 0.94 -26.64
N LEU A 26 -20.92 1.34 -25.39
CA LEU A 26 -20.11 0.56 -24.46
C LEU A 26 -20.79 -0.76 -24.10
N SER A 27 -20.07 -1.87 -24.29
CA SER A 27 -20.58 -3.20 -23.93
C SER A 27 -20.71 -3.38 -22.41
N ASP A 28 -21.67 -4.23 -22.00
CA ASP A 28 -21.94 -4.52 -20.59
C ASP A 28 -20.70 -5.05 -19.84
N ASP A 29 -19.90 -5.92 -20.48
CA ASP A 29 -18.67 -6.46 -19.88
C ASP A 29 -17.66 -5.34 -19.55
N LYS A 30 -17.47 -4.38 -20.45
CA LYS A 30 -16.57 -3.25 -20.23
C LYS A 30 -17.12 -2.30 -19.18
N LEU A 31 -18.43 -2.09 -19.16
CA LEU A 31 -19.08 -1.27 -18.14
C LEU A 31 -18.86 -1.86 -16.74
N ILE A 32 -19.04 -3.18 -16.60
CA ILE A 32 -18.78 -3.89 -15.34
C ILE A 32 -17.29 -3.77 -14.95
N ASP A 33 -16.38 -3.99 -15.91
CA ASP A 33 -14.95 -3.88 -15.68
C ASP A 33 -14.55 -2.48 -15.21
N TYR A 34 -14.98 -1.43 -15.90
CA TYR A 34 -14.71 -0.04 -15.53
C TYR A 34 -15.25 0.31 -14.15
N TYR A 35 -16.46 -0.14 -13.81
CA TYR A 35 -17.02 0.09 -12.48
C TYR A 35 -16.31 -0.72 -11.39
N SER A 36 -15.71 -1.86 -11.72
CA SER A 36 -14.90 -2.65 -10.80
C SER A 36 -13.64 -1.90 -10.37
N LEU A 37 -13.05 -1.10 -11.28
CA LEU A 37 -11.86 -0.27 -11.02
C LEU A 37 -12.07 0.82 -9.96
N ARG A 38 -13.33 1.10 -9.59
CA ARG A 38 -13.66 2.04 -8.51
C ARG A 38 -13.10 1.60 -7.15
N PHE A 39 -13.10 0.29 -6.87
CA PHE A 39 -12.59 -0.23 -5.59
C PHE A 39 -11.07 -0.02 -5.45
N PRO A 40 -10.22 -0.37 -6.44
CA PRO A 40 -8.81 -0.01 -6.44
C PRO A 40 -8.52 1.47 -6.14
N ILE A 41 -9.29 2.39 -6.72
CA ILE A 41 -9.12 3.83 -6.48
C ILE A 41 -9.41 4.20 -5.01
N GLU A 42 -10.43 3.60 -4.40
CA GLU A 42 -10.74 3.83 -2.98
C GLU A 42 -9.57 3.41 -2.07
N PHE A 43 -8.91 2.29 -2.37
CA PHE A 43 -7.71 1.85 -1.64
C PHE A 43 -6.56 2.86 -1.79
N ASN A 44 -6.34 3.39 -3.00
CA ASN A 44 -5.35 4.44 -3.25
C ASN A 44 -5.56 5.72 -2.41
N PHE A 45 -6.78 6.03 -1.98
CA PHE A 45 -7.06 7.18 -1.09
C PHE A 45 -7.14 6.81 0.40
N ARG A 46 -7.44 5.55 0.71
CA ARG A 46 -7.48 5.02 2.08
C ARG A 46 -6.08 4.80 2.64
N ASP A 47 -5.23 4.13 1.88
CA ASP A 47 -3.95 3.62 2.33
C ASP A 47 -2.93 4.74 2.68
N PRO A 48 -2.84 5.87 1.96
CA PRO A 48 -1.99 6.98 2.38
C PRO A 48 -2.40 7.53 3.76
N LYS A 49 -3.69 7.58 4.04
CA LYS A 49 -4.24 8.07 5.32
C LYS A 49 -3.98 7.07 6.44
N GLN A 50 -4.23 5.80 6.18
CA GLN A 50 -4.12 4.73 7.18
C GLN A 50 -2.67 4.34 7.49
N PHE A 51 -1.81 4.29 6.48
CA PHE A 51 -0.47 3.73 6.59
C PHE A 51 0.64 4.77 6.52
N TRP A 52 0.44 5.87 5.80
CA TRP A 52 1.51 6.83 5.52
C TRP A 52 1.29 8.20 6.14
N ARG A 53 0.38 8.28 7.13
CA ARG A 53 0.15 9.46 7.98
C ARG A 53 -0.26 10.71 7.19
N CYS A 54 -0.84 10.52 5.99
CA CYS A 54 -1.34 11.62 5.17
C CYS A 54 -2.39 12.48 5.90
N LYS A 55 -3.11 11.91 6.89
CA LYS A 55 -4.09 12.62 7.72
C LYS A 55 -3.48 13.33 8.93
N ASP A 56 -2.30 12.92 9.39
CA ASP A 56 -1.71 13.43 10.63
C ASP A 56 -0.83 14.68 10.41
N PHE A 57 -0.73 15.14 9.16
CA PHE A 57 0.07 16.29 8.81
C PHE A 57 -0.68 17.59 9.10
N MET A 58 -0.26 18.31 10.14
CA MET A 58 -0.95 19.52 10.65
C MET A 58 -0.31 20.84 10.20
N THR A 59 0.63 20.80 9.24
CA THR A 59 1.27 22.03 8.76
C THR A 59 0.30 22.83 7.89
N VAL A 60 0.35 24.15 8.02
CA VAL A 60 -0.53 25.08 7.26
C VAL A 60 0.13 25.63 5.99
N ASN A 61 1.45 25.48 5.86
CA ASN A 61 2.20 25.96 4.70
C ASN A 61 1.93 25.04 3.47
N PRO A 62 1.72 25.61 2.28
CA PRO A 62 1.32 24.85 1.09
C PRO A 62 2.38 23.87 0.60
N THR A 63 3.66 24.26 0.59
CA THR A 63 4.76 23.41 0.10
C THR A 63 4.94 22.15 0.97
N PRO A 64 5.04 22.25 2.31
CA PRO A 64 5.11 21.06 3.17
C PRO A 64 3.89 20.14 3.04
N VAL A 65 2.68 20.70 2.91
CA VAL A 65 1.44 19.91 2.72
C VAL A 65 1.49 19.12 1.42
N THR A 66 1.90 19.78 0.34
CA THR A 66 2.01 19.17 -0.99
C THR A 66 3.05 18.05 -1.00
N ASN A 67 4.23 18.31 -0.41
CA ASN A 67 5.30 17.32 -0.31
C ASN A 67 4.87 16.09 0.52
N ALA A 68 4.19 16.32 1.64
CA ALA A 68 3.68 15.25 2.51
C ALA A 68 2.65 14.38 1.80
N ALA A 69 1.69 14.99 1.10
CA ALA A 69 0.67 14.29 0.33
C ALA A 69 1.32 13.47 -0.79
N ASN A 70 2.15 14.09 -1.63
CA ASN A 70 2.82 13.42 -2.74
C ASN A 70 3.68 12.25 -2.28
N LEU A 71 4.45 12.43 -1.20
CA LEU A 71 5.24 11.35 -0.62
C LEU A 71 4.35 10.22 -0.10
N SER A 72 3.23 10.53 0.57
CA SER A 72 2.31 9.50 1.08
C SER A 72 1.72 8.65 -0.04
N PHE A 73 1.31 9.26 -1.15
CA PHE A 73 0.81 8.54 -2.34
C PHE A 73 1.93 7.74 -3.04
N PHE A 74 3.13 8.30 -3.12
CA PHE A 74 4.29 7.59 -3.66
C PHE A 74 4.60 6.32 -2.84
N MET A 75 4.59 6.42 -1.51
CA MET A 75 4.89 5.30 -0.62
C MET A 75 3.86 4.17 -0.73
N VAL A 76 2.59 4.47 -1.04
CA VAL A 76 1.58 3.43 -1.34
C VAL A 76 1.95 2.65 -2.59
N ASN A 77 2.22 3.34 -3.70
CA ASN A 77 2.60 2.69 -4.96
C ASN A 77 3.89 1.88 -4.81
N LEU A 78 4.90 2.43 -4.14
CA LEU A 78 6.14 1.71 -3.83
C LEU A 78 5.86 0.43 -3.04
N SER A 79 4.95 0.50 -2.06
CA SER A 79 4.64 -0.67 -1.23
C SER A 79 3.89 -1.76 -1.99
N HIS A 80 2.98 -1.40 -2.90
CA HIS A 80 2.34 -2.37 -3.78
C HIS A 80 3.36 -3.02 -4.71
N HIS A 81 4.26 -2.25 -5.30
CA HIS A 81 5.33 -2.79 -6.14
C HIS A 81 6.22 -3.79 -5.37
N LEU A 82 6.54 -3.51 -4.11
CA LEU A 82 7.28 -4.45 -3.28
C LEU A 82 6.44 -5.68 -2.91
N LEU A 83 5.16 -5.50 -2.57
CA LEU A 83 4.24 -6.62 -2.31
C LEU A 83 4.18 -7.59 -3.49
N ASP A 84 4.15 -7.08 -4.72
CA ASP A 84 4.16 -7.92 -5.92
C ASP A 84 5.43 -8.78 -6.02
N GLN A 85 6.59 -8.23 -5.61
CA GLN A 85 7.84 -9.00 -5.55
C GLN A 85 7.80 -10.09 -4.47
N PHE A 86 7.21 -9.80 -3.31
CA PHE A 86 7.09 -10.77 -2.20
C PHE A 86 6.00 -11.83 -2.44
N HIS A 87 4.93 -11.49 -3.17
CA HIS A 87 3.85 -12.42 -3.53
C HIS A 87 4.32 -13.56 -4.42
N ALA A 88 5.41 -13.37 -5.18
CA ALA A 88 6.06 -14.45 -5.91
C ALA A 88 6.57 -15.58 -5.00
N ALA A 89 6.87 -15.26 -3.72
CA ALA A 89 7.40 -16.21 -2.75
C ALA A 89 6.36 -16.70 -1.71
N ASN A 90 5.30 -15.94 -1.38
CA ASN A 90 4.32 -16.30 -0.33
C ASN A 90 2.91 -15.67 -0.53
N PRO A 91 1.79 -16.44 -0.42
CA PRO A 91 0.42 -15.90 -0.47
C PRO A 91 -0.23 -15.66 0.93
N PRO A 92 -1.16 -14.69 1.12
CA PRO A 92 -1.29 -13.37 0.51
C PRO A 92 -0.91 -12.29 1.54
N TRP A 93 0.28 -11.70 1.41
CA TRP A 93 0.71 -10.63 2.33
C TRP A 93 0.01 -9.31 2.02
N GLY A 94 -0.48 -8.64 3.05
CA GLY A 94 -1.01 -7.28 2.96
C GLY A 94 0.05 -6.23 3.30
N LEU A 95 -0.34 -4.96 3.17
CA LEU A 95 0.53 -3.81 3.48
C LEU A 95 0.95 -3.79 4.97
N VAL A 96 0.15 -4.38 5.86
CA VAL A 96 0.48 -4.55 7.28
C VAL A 96 1.59 -5.57 7.48
N ASP A 97 1.55 -6.69 6.76
CA ASP A 97 2.55 -7.76 6.85
C ASP A 97 3.90 -7.28 6.32
N LEU A 98 3.89 -6.54 5.20
CA LEU A 98 5.09 -5.89 4.69
C LEU A 98 5.72 -4.95 5.73
N LYS A 99 4.90 -4.19 6.45
CA LYS A 99 5.39 -3.33 7.54
C LYS A 99 5.92 -4.10 8.74
N ALA A 100 5.25 -5.19 9.13
CA ALA A 100 5.71 -6.05 10.21
C ALA A 100 7.06 -6.70 9.85
N TYR A 101 7.21 -7.17 8.61
CA TYR A 101 8.46 -7.68 8.06
C TYR A 101 9.58 -6.64 8.18
N CYS A 102 9.39 -5.44 7.62
CA CYS A 102 10.36 -4.35 7.70
C CYS A 102 10.70 -3.92 9.15
N ARG A 103 9.74 -3.98 10.07
CA ARG A 103 10.00 -3.67 11.49
C ARG A 103 10.81 -4.76 12.17
N SER A 104 10.47 -6.03 11.93
CA SER A 104 11.18 -7.18 12.47
C SER A 104 12.65 -7.14 12.07
N ASP A 105 12.90 -6.78 10.81
CA ASP A 105 14.22 -6.59 10.23
C ASP A 105 15.07 -5.57 11.03
N LYS A 106 14.51 -4.37 11.23
CA LYS A 106 15.16 -3.33 12.03
C LYS A 106 15.37 -3.77 13.48
N TYR A 107 14.40 -4.46 14.09
CA TYR A 107 14.55 -4.93 15.46
C TYR A 107 15.66 -5.97 15.60
N VAL A 108 15.83 -6.86 14.62
CA VAL A 108 16.95 -7.79 14.57
C VAL A 108 18.26 -7.02 14.50
N ASP A 109 18.38 -6.04 13.60
CA ASP A 109 19.58 -5.21 13.46
C ASP A 109 19.92 -4.46 14.76
N GLU A 110 18.95 -3.82 15.39
CA GLU A 110 19.17 -3.13 16.67
C GLU A 110 19.51 -4.10 17.80
N THR A 111 18.89 -5.28 17.84
CA THR A 111 19.18 -6.30 18.87
C THR A 111 20.58 -6.85 18.72
N ILE A 112 21.05 -7.09 17.48
CA ILE A 112 22.42 -7.55 17.20
C ILE A 112 23.46 -6.54 17.71
N LYS A 113 23.18 -5.23 17.60
CA LYS A 113 24.08 -4.19 18.12
C LYS A 113 24.21 -4.21 19.65
N LEU A 114 23.21 -4.71 20.36
CA LEU A 114 23.19 -4.77 21.82
C LEU A 114 23.89 -6.03 22.39
N LEU A 115 24.30 -6.97 21.54
CA LEU A 115 24.96 -8.20 21.98
C LEU A 115 26.40 -7.91 22.47
N PRO A 116 26.84 -8.48 23.61
CA PRO A 116 28.20 -8.31 24.12
C PRO A 116 29.28 -8.82 23.17
N GLN A 117 28.94 -9.84 22.38
CA GLN A 117 29.75 -10.36 21.28
C GLN A 117 28.87 -10.47 20.05
N LYS A 118 29.36 -9.96 18.92
CA LYS A 118 28.62 -10.08 17.66
C LYS A 118 28.62 -11.55 17.23
N PRO A 119 27.48 -12.07 16.75
CA PRO A 119 27.45 -13.41 16.19
C PRO A 119 28.43 -13.46 15.01
N GLU A 120 29.21 -14.54 14.93
CA GLU A 120 29.93 -14.91 13.71
C GLU A 120 28.94 -14.88 12.53
N PRO A 121 29.35 -14.46 11.32
CA PRO A 121 28.49 -14.40 10.15
C PRO A 121 28.09 -15.81 9.70
N CYS A 122 27.23 -16.46 10.47
CA CYS A 122 26.62 -17.74 10.14
C CYS A 122 25.48 -17.46 9.17
N GLN A 123 25.72 -17.76 7.88
CA GLN A 123 24.71 -17.76 6.81
C GLN A 123 23.85 -16.49 6.73
N THR A 124 24.37 -15.32 7.09
CA THR A 124 23.65 -14.04 6.95
C THR A 124 23.57 -13.54 5.51
N ASN A 125 24.20 -14.24 4.56
CA ASN A 125 24.23 -13.86 3.15
C ASN A 125 22.87 -13.96 2.46
N ASP A 126 21.91 -14.74 3.01
CA ASP A 126 20.56 -14.86 2.46
C ASP A 126 19.68 -13.63 2.75
N PHE A 127 20.15 -12.73 3.61
CA PHE A 127 19.46 -11.51 3.99
C PHE A 127 19.91 -10.27 3.21
N SER A 128 20.86 -10.43 2.28
CA SER A 128 21.45 -9.32 1.52
C SER A 128 20.53 -8.76 0.42
N GLU A 129 19.49 -9.49 0.02
CA GLU A 129 18.54 -9.04 -1.02
C GLU A 129 17.31 -8.33 -0.45
N ARG A 130 17.43 -7.73 0.74
CA ARG A 130 16.33 -6.99 1.37
C ARG A 130 16.08 -5.68 0.62
N PRO A 131 14.84 -5.34 0.22
CA PRO A 131 14.51 -4.01 -0.28
C PRO A 131 14.56 -3.01 0.89
N LEU A 132 15.77 -2.56 1.21
CA LEU A 132 16.12 -1.64 2.31
C LEU A 132 15.31 -0.34 2.31
N PHE A 133 14.76 0.06 1.16
CA PHE A 133 14.13 1.36 0.99
C PHE A 133 12.87 1.55 1.85
N LEU A 134 12.10 0.47 2.12
CA LEU A 134 10.87 0.59 2.93
C LEU A 134 11.16 0.64 4.44
N CYS A 135 12.15 -0.13 4.92
CA CYS A 135 12.62 -0.11 6.32
C CYS A 135 13.09 1.29 6.76
N LEU A 136 13.65 2.07 5.83
CA LEU A 136 14.13 3.43 6.10
C LEU A 136 12.98 4.42 6.31
N SER A 137 11.84 4.27 5.63
CA SER A 137 10.69 5.18 5.78
C SER A 137 9.99 5.10 7.14
N HIS A 138 10.15 3.99 7.86
CA HIS A 138 9.66 3.84 9.23
C HIS A 138 10.61 4.42 10.27
N SER A 139 11.89 4.60 9.90
CA SER A 139 12.94 5.16 10.76
C SER A 139 13.12 6.66 10.55
N TYR A 140 12.95 7.14 9.32
CA TYR A 140 12.93 8.56 9.05
C TYR A 140 11.61 9.14 9.51
N ASN A 141 11.70 10.07 10.44
CA ASN A 141 10.63 11.00 10.71
C ASN A 141 10.30 11.69 9.37
N ILE A 142 9.23 11.27 8.69
CA ILE A 142 8.79 11.83 7.39
C ILE A 142 8.69 13.37 7.49
N SER A 143 8.45 13.90 8.69
CA SER A 143 8.54 15.31 9.07
C SER A 143 9.86 16.00 8.65
N ASN A 144 11.00 15.30 8.69
CA ASN A 144 12.31 15.87 8.33
C ASN A 144 12.50 15.93 6.82
N LEU A 145 11.96 14.98 6.06
CA LEU A 145 11.97 15.01 4.59
C LEU A 145 11.03 16.08 4.03
N ILE A 146 9.94 16.37 4.74
CA ILE A 146 8.98 17.40 4.36
C ILE A 146 9.49 18.83 4.65
N LYS A 147 10.34 19.00 5.67
CA LYS A 147 10.90 20.31 6.07
C LYS A 147 12.15 20.73 5.30
N ALA A 148 12.76 19.83 4.55
CA ALA A 148 14.04 20.06 3.87
C ALA A 148 13.93 20.64 2.44
N GLY A 149 12.71 21.01 2.01
CA GLY A 149 12.44 21.63 0.70
C GLY A 149 11.78 22.98 0.85
#